data_AF-A0A8X8CDZ2-F1
#
_entry.id   AF-A0A8X8CDZ2-F1
#
_cell.length_a   1.000
_cell.length_b   1.000
_cell.length_c   1.000
_cell.angle_alpha   90.00
_cell.angle_beta   90.00
_cell.angle_gamma   90.00
#
_symmetry.space_group_name_H-M   'P 1'
#
loop_
_entity.id
_entity.type
_entity.pdbx_description
1 polymer ?
#
loop_
_entity_poly.entity_id
_entity_poly.type
_entity_poly.pdbx_seq_one_letter_code
_entity_poly.pdbx_strand_id
1 'polypeptide(L)'
;MAHTLSSCVLLALLVMVFTSYLAIAEQHNVLSYGAKPDGRTDSTKAFLAAWAQACSSISPSTIYVPPGRFFLQNVEFKGPCKNKAIVVRIDGTLLAPTDYRIIGNAGNWIFFQNVDGVTVSGGVLDGHGSGLWDCKQSGKNCPSGATTLGFSNSNNIVISGLTSLNSQMFHIVINGCTSVKIQGVRVTASGNSPNTDGIHVQLSSNITILSSKIGTGDDCVSIGAGTTNLWIENVVCGPGHGISIGSLGKDLNEPGVQNVTAKTITFIGTQNGLRIKSWGRPSNGFVRNASGVKISDVIYQDIQGTSATQVAVRFDCSKKFPCTGIKMEDVKLTYKNQPAGASCNNADGTTSVRTASKQIADETNQNSINLYSNFASCSTLAMTNSVEKCNKARKALKCVTALLESEYGALYADLEEPEADYRIFPLHDAAATGFVLVLKWFELLLCHKATNGFENLVFRITIS
;
A
#
# COMPACT_ATOMS: atom_id res chain seq x y z
N MET A 1 -74.51 -0.59 -1.78
CA MET A 1 -73.83 -0.16 -0.53
C MET A 1 -73.01 -1.27 0.14
N ALA A 2 -73.38 -2.55 0.07
CA ALA A 2 -72.62 -3.63 0.71
C ALA A 2 -71.26 -3.95 0.03
N HIS A 3 -71.16 -3.86 -1.30
CA HIS A 3 -69.91 -4.17 -2.03
C HIS A 3 -68.80 -3.10 -1.87
N THR A 4 -69.17 -1.83 -1.68
CA THR A 4 -68.23 -0.73 -1.46
C THR A 4 -67.62 -0.74 -0.05
N LEU A 5 -68.37 -1.24 0.95
CA LEU A 5 -67.88 -1.39 2.33
C LEU A 5 -66.81 -2.49 2.43
N SER A 6 -67.00 -3.61 1.74
CA SER A 6 -66.07 -4.76 1.77
C SER A 6 -64.69 -4.41 1.19
N SER A 7 -64.66 -3.63 0.10
CA SER A 7 -63.41 -3.21 -0.55
C SER A 7 -62.61 -2.20 0.31
N CYS A 8 -63.30 -1.31 1.04
CA CYS A 8 -62.66 -0.38 1.98
C CYS A 8 -62.07 -1.09 3.21
N VAL A 9 -62.73 -2.13 3.71
CA VAL A 9 -62.22 -2.94 4.84
C VAL A 9 -61.00 -3.76 4.43
N LEU A 10 -61.00 -4.32 3.22
CA LEU A 10 -59.86 -5.08 2.70
C LEU A 10 -58.63 -4.18 2.46
N LEU A 11 -58.84 -2.96 1.94
CA LEU A 11 -57.78 -1.97 1.75
C LEU A 11 -57.25 -1.44 3.09
N ALA A 12 -58.12 -1.22 4.08
CA ALA A 12 -57.71 -0.82 5.44
C ALA A 12 -56.94 -1.93 6.17
N LEU A 13 -57.32 -3.20 5.99
CA LEU A 13 -56.58 -4.36 6.50
C LEU A 13 -55.22 -4.52 5.79
N LEU A 14 -55.15 -4.32 4.47
CA LEU A 14 -53.90 -4.30 3.72
C LEU A 14 -52.98 -3.16 4.16
N VAL A 15 -53.51 -1.95 4.39
CA VAL A 15 -52.74 -0.82 4.92
C VAL A 15 -52.27 -1.11 6.35
N MET A 16 -53.10 -1.71 7.21
CA MET A 16 -52.67 -2.10 8.56
C MET A 16 -51.58 -3.17 8.57
N VAL A 17 -51.63 -4.15 7.64
CA VAL A 17 -50.59 -5.17 7.46
C VAL A 17 -49.30 -4.60 6.86
N PHE A 18 -49.39 -3.56 6.01
CA PHE A 18 -48.21 -2.85 5.47
C PHE A 18 -47.61 -1.83 6.46
N THR A 19 -48.38 -1.29 7.41
CA THR A 19 -47.86 -0.35 8.43
C THR A 19 -47.10 -1.04 9.57
N SER A 20 -47.12 -2.37 9.66
CA SER A 20 -46.60 -3.11 10.81
C SER A 20 -45.38 -3.97 10.49
N TYR A 21 -44.37 -3.49 9.75
CA TYR A 21 -43.07 -4.18 9.65
C TYR A 21 -41.85 -3.27 9.41
N LEU A 22 -41.92 -1.98 9.75
CA LEU A 22 -40.68 -1.27 10.07
C LEU A 22 -40.31 -1.67 11.49
N ALA A 23 -39.45 -2.68 11.63
CA ALA A 23 -38.84 -3.00 12.92
C ALA A 23 -38.14 -1.73 13.41
N ILE A 24 -38.72 -1.08 14.42
CA ILE A 24 -38.11 0.08 15.06
C ILE A 24 -36.81 -0.43 15.67
N ALA A 25 -35.69 0.17 15.27
CA ALA A 25 -34.41 -0.23 15.82
C ALA A 25 -34.41 0.02 17.34
N GLU A 26 -34.13 -1.00 18.13
CA GLU A 26 -34.07 -0.88 19.59
C GLU A 26 -32.91 0.04 19.97
N GLN A 27 -33.16 1.06 20.79
CA GLN A 27 -32.13 2.02 21.17
C GLN A 27 -31.63 1.77 22.60
N HIS A 28 -30.34 1.45 22.73
CA HIS A 28 -29.63 1.27 23.98
C HIS A 28 -28.73 2.47 24.25
N ASN A 29 -29.28 3.53 24.86
CA ASN A 29 -28.50 4.69 25.27
C ASN A 29 -27.61 4.31 26.46
N VAL A 30 -26.29 4.49 26.35
CA VAL A 30 -25.32 4.11 27.40
C VAL A 30 -25.59 4.80 28.75
N LEU A 31 -26.23 5.97 28.75
CA LEU A 31 -26.63 6.66 29.99
C LEU A 31 -27.67 5.85 30.78
N SER A 32 -28.58 5.16 30.10
CA SER A 32 -29.59 4.28 30.73
C SER A 32 -28.96 3.07 31.44
N TYR A 33 -27.69 2.78 31.15
CA TYR A 33 -26.91 1.72 31.78
C TYR A 33 -25.87 2.27 32.79
N GLY A 34 -25.94 3.56 33.12
CA GLY A 34 -25.11 4.19 34.13
C GLY A 34 -23.80 4.82 33.64
N ALA A 35 -23.58 4.92 32.32
CA ALA A 35 -22.45 5.69 31.80
C ALA A 35 -22.58 7.17 32.20
N LYS A 36 -21.45 7.83 32.47
CA LYS A 36 -21.45 9.27 32.80
C LYS A 36 -20.60 10.07 31.80
N PRO A 37 -21.11 11.17 31.26
CA PRO A 37 -20.41 12.00 30.26
C PRO A 37 -19.40 12.97 30.90
N ASP A 38 -18.74 12.59 31.98
CA ASP A 38 -17.84 13.46 32.78
C ASP A 38 -16.34 13.28 32.46
N GLY A 39 -16.00 12.32 31.61
CA GLY A 39 -14.63 11.96 31.22
C GLY A 39 -13.78 11.36 32.34
N ARG A 40 -14.39 10.97 33.46
CA ARG A 40 -13.70 10.50 34.68
C ARG A 40 -14.26 9.20 35.22
N THR A 41 -15.59 9.07 35.24
CA THR A 41 -16.26 7.86 35.74
C THR A 41 -16.12 6.75 34.71
N ASP A 42 -15.62 5.60 35.16
CA ASP A 42 -15.50 4.41 34.32
C ASP A 42 -16.88 3.94 33.84
N SER A 43 -17.09 4.06 32.53
CA SER A 43 -18.33 3.70 31.84
C SER A 43 -18.27 2.30 31.20
N THR A 44 -17.20 1.53 31.41
CA THR A 44 -16.98 0.23 30.76
C THR A 44 -18.14 -0.74 30.99
N LYS A 45 -18.62 -0.83 32.24
CA LYS A 45 -19.77 -1.71 32.59
C LYS A 45 -21.07 -1.30 31.88
N ALA A 46 -21.30 0.00 31.71
CA ALA A 46 -22.49 0.50 31.02
C ALA A 46 -22.47 0.14 29.53
N PHE A 47 -21.31 0.26 28.89
CA PHE A 47 -21.12 -0.15 27.49
C PHE A 47 -21.29 -1.66 27.30
N LEU A 48 -20.72 -2.47 28.20
CA LEU A 48 -20.90 -3.93 28.17
C LEU A 48 -22.38 -4.33 28.38
N ALA A 49 -23.10 -3.64 29.27
CA ALA A 49 -24.52 -3.89 29.49
C ALA A 49 -25.36 -3.53 28.26
N ALA A 50 -25.11 -2.37 27.63
CA ALA A 50 -25.76 -1.99 26.38
C ALA A 50 -25.47 -2.99 25.25
N TRP A 51 -24.22 -3.45 25.14
CA TRP A 51 -23.83 -4.49 24.18
C TRP A 51 -24.57 -5.81 24.40
N ALA A 52 -24.67 -6.27 25.65
CA ALA A 52 -25.37 -7.52 25.96
C ALA A 52 -26.84 -7.49 25.50
N GLN A 53 -27.52 -6.34 25.65
CA GLN A 53 -28.89 -6.17 25.17
C GLN A 53 -28.94 -6.17 23.63
N ALA A 54 -28.12 -5.35 22.98
CA ALA A 54 -28.09 -5.27 21.52
C ALA A 54 -27.73 -6.63 20.86
N CYS A 55 -26.76 -7.35 21.42
CA CYS A 55 -26.27 -8.63 20.90
C CYS A 55 -27.27 -9.78 21.08
N SER A 56 -28.11 -9.73 22.13
CA SER A 56 -29.15 -10.74 22.38
C SER A 56 -30.49 -10.43 21.71
N SER A 57 -30.67 -9.22 21.18
CA SER A 57 -31.88 -8.84 20.43
C SER A 57 -32.01 -9.63 19.13
N ILE A 58 -33.25 -9.76 18.65
CA ILE A 58 -33.59 -10.31 17.34
C ILE A 58 -33.95 -9.21 16.33
N SER A 59 -34.11 -7.97 16.81
CA SER A 59 -34.40 -6.79 16.02
C SER A 59 -33.11 -5.99 15.79
N PRO A 60 -33.01 -5.17 14.73
CA PRO A 60 -31.92 -4.21 14.61
C PRO A 60 -31.79 -3.37 15.88
N SER A 61 -30.56 -3.15 16.35
CA SER A 61 -30.33 -2.40 17.61
C SER A 61 -29.28 -1.32 17.41
N THR A 62 -29.48 -0.17 18.05
CA THR A 62 -28.53 0.93 18.13
C THR A 62 -28.04 1.12 19.56
N ILE A 63 -26.75 0.91 19.80
CA ILE A 63 -26.08 1.40 21.01
C ILE A 63 -25.77 2.87 20.77
N TYR A 64 -26.39 3.76 21.55
CA TYR A 64 -26.26 5.20 21.38
C TYR A 64 -25.35 5.80 22.45
N VAL A 65 -24.29 6.47 22.03
CA VAL A 65 -23.39 7.26 22.88
C VAL A 65 -23.66 8.74 22.59
N PRO A 66 -24.33 9.47 23.51
CA PRO A 66 -24.67 10.87 23.28
C PRO A 66 -23.44 11.78 23.35
N PRO A 67 -23.58 13.09 23.00
CA PRO A 67 -22.52 14.07 23.23
C PRO A 67 -22.05 14.07 24.69
N GLY A 68 -20.73 14.08 24.88
CA GLY A 68 -20.10 13.97 26.19
C GLY A 68 -18.74 13.29 26.11
N ARG A 69 -18.03 13.23 27.24
CA ARG A 69 -16.76 12.50 27.36
C ARG A 69 -16.97 11.28 28.23
N PHE A 70 -16.67 10.08 27.72
CA PHE A 70 -16.87 8.83 28.44
C PHE A 70 -15.53 8.13 28.62
N PHE A 71 -15.14 7.96 29.88
CA PHE A 71 -13.93 7.23 30.22
C PHE A 71 -14.20 5.71 30.15
N LEU A 72 -13.35 4.98 29.44
CA LEU A 72 -13.41 3.53 29.32
C LEU A 72 -12.04 2.94 29.63
N GLN A 73 -12.03 1.85 30.40
CA GLN A 73 -10.88 0.94 30.45
C GLN A 73 -10.86 0.08 29.18
N ASN A 74 -10.11 -1.03 29.17
CA ASN A 74 -10.24 -2.04 28.12
C ASN A 74 -11.68 -2.60 28.09
N VAL A 75 -12.27 -2.66 26.90
CA VAL A 75 -13.62 -3.18 26.67
C VAL A 75 -13.63 -4.14 25.49
N GLU A 76 -14.32 -5.27 25.69
CA GLU A 76 -14.40 -6.35 24.72
C GLU A 76 -15.87 -6.72 24.46
N PHE A 77 -16.30 -6.58 23.22
CA PHE A 77 -17.64 -6.85 22.71
C PHE A 77 -17.63 -8.18 21.94
N LYS A 78 -18.04 -9.24 22.62
CA LYS A 78 -18.04 -10.61 22.08
C LYS A 78 -19.36 -10.97 21.42
N GLY A 79 -19.27 -11.65 20.29
CA GLY A 79 -20.32 -12.52 19.75
C GLY A 79 -20.04 -14.01 20.03
N PRO A 80 -20.75 -14.93 19.36
CA PRO A 80 -21.76 -14.66 18.33
C PRO A 80 -23.01 -13.99 18.91
N CYS A 81 -23.55 -13.02 18.16
CA CYS A 81 -24.80 -12.35 18.51
C CYS A 81 -25.99 -12.99 17.80
N LYS A 82 -27.17 -12.90 18.42
CA LYS A 82 -28.44 -13.19 17.73
C LYS A 82 -28.75 -12.09 16.71
N ASN A 83 -28.41 -10.85 17.07
CA ASN A 83 -28.55 -9.69 16.22
C ASN A 83 -27.43 -9.60 15.19
N LYS A 84 -27.78 -9.30 13.95
CA LYS A 84 -26.86 -9.07 12.81
C LYS A 84 -26.95 -7.66 12.23
N ALA A 85 -27.55 -6.73 12.95
CA ALA A 85 -27.75 -5.35 12.54
C ALA A 85 -27.57 -4.42 13.76
N ILE A 86 -26.37 -4.45 14.34
CA ILE A 86 -26.02 -3.62 15.50
C ILE A 86 -25.30 -2.36 15.02
N VAL A 87 -25.80 -1.19 15.40
CA VAL A 87 -25.16 0.11 15.18
C VAL A 87 -24.64 0.65 16.50
N VAL A 88 -23.34 0.85 16.63
CA VAL A 88 -22.74 1.66 17.69
C VAL A 88 -22.60 3.08 17.15
N ARG A 89 -23.55 3.94 17.50
CA ARG A 89 -23.57 5.35 17.09
C ARG A 89 -22.94 6.21 18.18
N ILE A 90 -21.86 6.90 17.85
CA ILE A 90 -21.09 7.72 18.77
C ILE A 90 -21.19 9.18 18.35
N ASP A 91 -21.89 9.98 19.15
CA ASP A 91 -21.95 11.45 18.99
C ASP A 91 -20.99 12.16 19.99
N GLY A 92 -20.35 11.41 20.90
CA GLY A 92 -19.42 11.90 21.91
C GLY A 92 -17.95 11.53 21.69
N THR A 93 -17.17 11.58 22.78
CA THR A 93 -15.74 11.19 22.83
C THR A 93 -15.54 10.06 23.84
N LEU A 94 -14.93 8.96 23.41
CA LEU A 94 -14.45 7.90 24.30
C LEU A 94 -12.99 8.19 24.65
N LEU A 95 -12.62 8.00 25.92
CA LEU A 95 -11.29 8.29 26.45
C LEU A 95 -10.67 7.03 27.03
N ALA A 96 -9.47 6.69 26.57
CA ALA A 96 -8.62 5.71 27.22
C ALA A 96 -8.01 6.28 28.52
N PRO A 97 -7.45 5.44 29.40
CA PRO A 97 -6.75 5.92 30.59
C PRO A 97 -5.53 6.76 30.23
N THR A 98 -5.35 7.88 30.94
CA THR A 98 -4.17 8.75 30.79
C THR A 98 -2.91 8.08 31.29
N ASP A 99 -3.01 7.21 32.31
CA ASP A 99 -1.94 6.29 32.66
C ASP A 99 -1.89 5.16 31.63
N TYR A 100 -0.92 5.25 30.72
CA TYR A 100 -0.78 4.31 29.61
C TYR A 100 -0.56 2.86 30.07
N ARG A 101 -0.13 2.64 31.32
CA ARG A 101 0.14 1.30 31.86
C ARG A 101 -1.14 0.50 32.10
N ILE A 102 -2.29 1.16 32.27
CA ILE A 102 -3.57 0.50 32.57
C ILE A 102 -4.02 -0.40 31.42
N ILE A 103 -3.90 0.07 30.17
CA ILE A 103 -4.22 -0.72 28.97
C ILE A 103 -2.98 -1.14 28.19
N GLY A 104 -1.77 -0.79 28.65
CA GLY A 104 -0.53 -0.91 27.88
C GLY A 104 -0.17 -2.33 27.43
N ASN A 105 -0.76 -3.37 28.00
CA ASN A 105 -0.58 -4.76 27.57
C ASN A 105 -1.91 -5.47 27.23
N ALA A 106 -3.00 -4.72 27.07
CA ALA A 106 -4.32 -5.29 26.76
C ALA A 106 -4.43 -5.79 25.30
N GLY A 107 -3.48 -5.44 24.43
CA GLY A 107 -3.52 -5.72 23.00
C GLY A 107 -4.47 -4.78 22.24
N ASN A 108 -5.72 -4.66 22.70
CA ASN A 108 -6.72 -3.73 22.18
C ASN A 108 -7.35 -2.91 23.33
N TRP A 109 -7.82 -1.71 23.05
CA TRP A 109 -8.62 -0.90 23.97
C TRP A 109 -10.11 -1.19 23.77
N ILE A 110 -10.62 -0.98 22.56
CA ILE A 110 -11.99 -1.33 22.17
C ILE A 110 -11.90 -2.49 21.18
N PHE A 111 -12.44 -3.65 21.55
CA PHE A 111 -12.29 -4.87 20.78
C PHE A 111 -13.62 -5.53 20.48
N PHE A 112 -13.84 -5.88 19.21
CA PHE A 112 -14.98 -6.69 18.77
C PHE A 112 -14.47 -8.04 18.28
N GLN A 113 -15.11 -9.11 18.73
CA GLN A 113 -14.69 -10.48 18.42
C GLN A 113 -15.87 -11.36 18.06
N ASN A 114 -15.74 -12.12 16.97
CA ASN A 114 -16.74 -13.08 16.49
C ASN A 114 -18.12 -12.44 16.26
N VAL A 115 -18.16 -11.22 15.70
CA VAL A 115 -19.42 -10.49 15.43
C VAL A 115 -19.77 -10.53 13.94
N ASP A 116 -21.06 -10.44 13.62
CA ASP A 116 -21.58 -10.42 12.26
C ASP A 116 -22.58 -9.27 12.15
N GLY A 117 -22.34 -8.30 11.27
CA GLY A 117 -23.28 -7.19 11.03
C GLY A 117 -23.21 -6.07 12.06
N VAL A 118 -22.01 -5.53 12.29
CA VAL A 118 -21.77 -4.41 13.22
C VAL A 118 -21.32 -3.16 12.48
N THR A 119 -21.96 -2.04 12.76
CA THR A 119 -21.56 -0.70 12.30
C THR A 119 -21.07 0.14 13.47
N VAL A 120 -19.88 0.73 13.38
CA VAL A 120 -19.40 1.78 14.28
C VAL A 120 -19.43 3.10 13.53
N SER A 121 -20.22 4.07 14.02
CA SER A 121 -20.47 5.32 13.30
C SER A 121 -20.20 6.56 14.17
N GLY A 122 -19.40 7.48 13.63
CA GLY A 122 -19.13 8.79 14.21
C GLY A 122 -18.20 8.77 15.43
N GLY A 123 -18.07 9.93 16.04
CA GLY A 123 -17.41 10.10 17.34
C GLY A 123 -15.89 10.16 17.30
N VAL A 124 -15.32 10.34 18.49
CA VAL A 124 -13.87 10.43 18.70
C VAL A 124 -13.44 9.34 19.68
N LEU A 125 -12.41 8.58 19.32
CA LEU A 125 -11.70 7.66 20.21
C LEU A 125 -10.33 8.27 20.52
N ASP A 126 -10.11 8.70 21.75
CA ASP A 126 -8.80 9.22 22.19
C ASP A 126 -8.05 8.16 23.01
N GLY A 127 -7.01 7.60 22.41
CA GLY A 127 -6.19 6.53 22.98
C GLY A 127 -5.17 7.00 24.01
N HIS A 128 -4.99 8.32 24.21
CA HIS A 128 -4.01 8.90 25.14
C HIS A 128 -2.60 8.27 25.05
N GLY A 129 -2.11 8.03 23.83
CA GLY A 129 -0.88 7.28 23.56
C GLY A 129 0.43 7.99 23.90
N SER A 130 0.45 9.31 24.07
CA SER A 130 1.67 10.11 24.19
C SER A 130 2.59 9.65 25.33
N GLY A 131 2.03 9.34 26.50
CA GLY A 131 2.83 8.85 27.62
C GLY A 131 3.58 7.54 27.31
N LEU A 132 2.98 6.65 26.52
CA LEU A 132 3.67 5.43 26.08
C LEU A 132 4.74 5.73 25.04
N TRP A 133 4.49 6.67 24.13
CA TRP A 133 5.46 7.07 23.12
C TRP A 133 6.71 7.67 23.76
N ASP A 134 6.55 8.55 24.75
CA ASP A 134 7.66 9.13 25.52
C ASP A 134 8.47 8.04 26.24
N CYS A 135 7.77 7.04 26.82
CA CYS A 135 8.42 5.88 27.41
C CYS A 135 9.28 5.15 26.36
N LYS A 136 8.70 4.79 25.21
CA LYS A 136 9.39 4.03 24.15
C LYS A 136 10.59 4.80 23.59
N GLN A 137 10.47 6.11 23.42
CA GLN A 137 11.55 6.98 22.96
C GLN A 137 12.69 7.12 23.99
N SER A 138 12.39 7.00 25.28
CA SER A 138 13.41 7.02 26.34
C SER A 138 14.27 5.75 26.42
N GLY A 139 13.94 4.71 25.64
CA GLY A 139 14.67 3.43 25.65
C GLY A 139 14.43 2.58 26.90
N LYS A 140 13.45 2.93 27.73
CA LYS A 140 13.06 2.15 28.92
C LYS A 140 12.26 0.91 28.54
N ASN A 141 12.10 0.01 29.50
CA ASN A 141 11.13 -1.08 29.41
C ASN A 141 9.72 -0.51 29.47
N CYS A 142 8.99 -0.61 28.36
CA CYS A 142 7.66 -0.06 28.20
C CYS A 142 6.66 -1.16 27.80
N PRO A 143 5.37 -1.02 28.15
CA PRO A 143 4.32 -1.90 27.64
C PRO A 143 4.28 -1.94 26.09
N SER A 144 3.71 -3.00 25.51
CA SER A 144 3.59 -3.12 24.05
C SER A 144 2.74 -2.00 23.43
N GLY A 145 1.69 -1.61 24.16
CA GLY A 145 0.63 -0.70 23.76
C GLY A 145 -0.67 -1.44 23.45
N ALA A 146 -1.78 -0.71 23.52
CA ALA A 146 -3.09 -1.14 23.04
C ALA A 146 -3.43 -0.51 21.69
N THR A 147 -3.98 -1.32 20.80
CA THR A 147 -4.66 -0.86 19.58
C THR A 147 -5.97 -0.15 19.96
N THR A 148 -6.29 0.99 19.34
CA THR A 148 -7.50 1.75 19.70
C THR A 148 -8.79 0.97 19.39
N LEU A 149 -8.95 0.49 18.16
CA LEU A 149 -10.11 -0.28 17.72
C LEU A 149 -9.69 -1.56 16.99
N GLY A 150 -10.12 -2.72 17.46
CA GLY A 150 -9.83 -4.01 16.82
C GLY A 150 -11.10 -4.80 16.49
N PHE A 151 -11.11 -5.43 15.33
CA PHE A 151 -12.07 -6.47 14.96
C PHE A 151 -11.33 -7.78 14.70
N SER A 152 -11.83 -8.88 15.28
CA SER A 152 -11.32 -10.22 15.03
C SER A 152 -12.40 -11.20 14.62
N ASN A 153 -12.10 -12.06 13.64
CA ASN A 153 -12.95 -13.20 13.26
C ASN A 153 -14.41 -12.78 12.97
N SER A 154 -14.58 -11.63 12.32
CA SER A 154 -15.88 -10.94 12.22
C SER A 154 -16.29 -10.71 10.77
N ASN A 155 -17.59 -10.61 10.52
CA ASN A 155 -18.15 -10.45 9.18
C ASN A 155 -19.05 -9.23 9.09
N ASN A 156 -19.17 -8.66 7.89
CA ASN A 156 -20.13 -7.58 7.59
C ASN A 156 -19.97 -6.38 8.54
N ILE A 157 -18.77 -5.80 8.53
CA ILE A 157 -18.38 -4.71 9.44
C ILE A 157 -18.36 -3.39 8.69
N VAL A 158 -18.92 -2.34 9.30
CA VAL A 158 -18.84 -0.97 8.79
C VAL A 158 -18.21 -0.06 9.85
N ILE A 159 -17.18 0.70 9.48
CA ILE A 159 -16.61 1.77 10.30
C ILE A 159 -16.76 3.06 9.52
N SER A 160 -17.54 4.02 10.01
CA SER A 160 -17.92 5.21 9.25
C SER A 160 -17.77 6.51 10.04
N GLY A 161 -17.07 7.50 9.49
CA GLY A 161 -17.01 8.85 10.07
C GLY A 161 -16.31 8.96 11.44
N LEU A 162 -15.61 7.91 11.86
CA LEU A 162 -14.91 7.82 13.13
C LEU A 162 -13.62 8.66 13.11
N THR A 163 -13.32 9.36 14.21
CA THR A 163 -11.98 9.92 14.46
C THR A 163 -11.24 9.08 15.50
N SER A 164 -10.05 8.59 15.17
CA SER A 164 -9.15 7.90 16.10
C SER A 164 -7.91 8.76 16.37
N LEU A 165 -7.72 9.15 17.62
CA LEU A 165 -6.66 10.06 18.07
C LEU A 165 -5.69 9.32 18.98
N ASN A 166 -4.40 9.59 18.77
CA ASN A 166 -3.32 9.24 19.69
C ASN A 166 -3.36 7.79 20.21
N SER A 167 -3.38 6.81 19.33
CA SER A 167 -3.35 5.41 19.76
C SER A 167 -2.01 5.05 20.42
N GLN A 168 -2.03 4.17 21.43
CA GLN A 168 -0.79 3.66 22.04
C GLN A 168 0.03 2.78 21.07
N MET A 169 -0.67 2.08 20.18
CA MET A 169 -0.12 1.25 19.10
C MET A 169 -0.94 1.52 17.83
N PHE A 170 -1.46 0.50 17.15
CA PHE A 170 -2.25 0.69 15.93
C PHE A 170 -3.58 1.41 16.21
N HIS A 171 -4.11 2.16 15.25
CA HIS A 171 -5.40 2.83 15.42
C HIS A 171 -6.57 1.89 15.14
N ILE A 172 -6.57 1.22 13.99
CA ILE A 172 -7.63 0.29 13.60
C ILE A 172 -7.01 -1.02 13.11
N VAL A 173 -7.42 -2.15 13.67
CA VAL A 173 -6.99 -3.49 13.24
C VAL A 173 -8.18 -4.31 12.76
N ILE A 174 -8.06 -4.87 11.56
CA ILE A 174 -9.00 -5.83 10.98
C ILE A 174 -8.26 -7.16 10.80
N ASN A 175 -8.59 -8.16 11.62
CA ASN A 175 -7.91 -9.44 11.64
C ASN A 175 -8.89 -10.62 11.48
N GLY A 176 -8.66 -11.54 10.53
CA GLY A 176 -9.57 -12.69 10.37
C GLY A 176 -10.98 -12.32 9.91
N CYS A 177 -11.18 -11.16 9.27
CA CYS A 177 -12.50 -10.62 8.97
C CYS A 177 -12.87 -10.75 7.48
N THR A 178 -14.17 -10.80 7.17
CA THR A 178 -14.66 -10.76 5.78
C THR A 178 -15.73 -9.70 5.60
N SER A 179 -15.73 -9.02 4.44
CA SER A 179 -16.72 -7.99 4.09
C SER A 179 -16.68 -6.82 5.08
N VAL A 180 -15.61 -6.03 5.02
CA VAL A 180 -15.41 -4.87 5.90
C VAL A 180 -15.32 -3.60 5.07
N LYS A 181 -16.09 -2.58 5.47
CA LYS A 181 -16.05 -1.25 4.86
C LYS A 181 -15.62 -0.20 5.88
N ILE A 182 -14.54 0.50 5.61
CA ILE A 182 -14.04 1.62 6.40
C ILE A 182 -14.16 2.88 5.52
N GLN A 183 -14.93 3.87 5.94
CA GLN A 183 -15.18 5.06 5.12
C GLN A 183 -15.21 6.35 5.93
N GLY A 184 -14.57 7.41 5.40
CA GLY A 184 -14.66 8.73 6.03
C GLY A 184 -13.95 8.81 7.37
N VAL A 185 -13.00 7.91 7.65
CA VAL A 185 -12.31 7.90 8.94
C VAL A 185 -11.16 8.90 8.96
N ARG A 186 -10.93 9.49 10.14
CA ARG A 186 -9.79 10.34 10.42
C ARG A 186 -8.91 9.68 11.47
N VAL A 187 -7.65 9.42 11.12
CA VAL A 187 -6.65 8.90 12.04
C VAL A 187 -5.59 9.97 12.25
N THR A 188 -5.26 10.27 13.50
CA THR A 188 -4.25 11.29 13.82
C THR A 188 -3.42 10.89 15.04
N ALA A 189 -2.12 10.80 14.84
CA ALA A 189 -1.10 10.73 15.87
C ALA A 189 0.12 11.56 15.44
N SER A 190 1.06 11.78 16.35
CA SER A 190 2.28 12.54 16.03
C SER A 190 3.12 11.85 14.96
N GLY A 191 3.82 12.58 14.10
CA GLY A 191 4.71 11.97 13.10
C GLY A 191 5.91 11.20 13.67
N ASN A 192 6.16 11.30 14.98
CA ASN A 192 7.17 10.55 15.71
C ASN A 192 6.59 9.47 16.65
N SER A 193 5.28 9.18 16.58
CA SER A 193 4.67 8.18 17.44
C SER A 193 5.03 6.75 16.98
N PRO A 194 5.72 5.95 17.82
CA PRO A 194 6.26 4.66 17.40
C PRO A 194 5.16 3.59 17.25
N ASN A 195 5.18 2.86 16.12
CA ASN A 195 4.28 1.72 15.85
C ASN A 195 2.79 2.08 15.91
N THR A 196 2.45 3.26 15.37
CA THR A 196 1.10 3.80 15.36
C THR A 196 0.42 3.63 14.01
N ASP A 197 0.47 2.43 13.43
CA ASP A 197 -0.15 2.15 12.13
C ASP A 197 -1.62 2.63 12.11
N GLY A 198 -2.03 3.21 11.00
CA GLY A 198 -3.37 3.77 10.86
C GLY A 198 -4.43 2.69 10.76
N ILE A 199 -4.47 1.99 9.63
CA ILE A 199 -5.35 0.83 9.43
C ILE A 199 -4.49 -0.39 9.10
N HIS A 200 -4.56 -1.40 9.95
CA HIS A 200 -3.89 -2.68 9.73
C HIS A 200 -4.91 -3.73 9.29
N VAL A 201 -4.61 -4.45 8.20
CA VAL A 201 -5.44 -5.54 7.67
C VAL A 201 -4.61 -6.81 7.59
N GLN A 202 -5.09 -7.89 8.19
CA GLN A 202 -4.42 -9.20 8.17
C GLN A 202 -5.44 -10.34 8.19
N LEU A 203 -5.12 -11.46 7.54
CA LEU A 203 -5.96 -12.67 7.47
C LEU A 203 -7.42 -12.39 7.06
N SER A 204 -7.64 -11.36 6.25
CA SER A 204 -8.97 -10.80 5.99
C SER A 204 -9.24 -10.68 4.50
N SER A 205 -10.52 -10.78 4.10
CA SER A 205 -10.92 -10.72 2.70
C SER A 205 -12.08 -9.77 2.43
N ASN A 206 -12.12 -9.21 1.22
CA ASN A 206 -13.17 -8.27 0.78
C ASN A 206 -13.25 -7.03 1.69
N ILE A 207 -12.17 -6.26 1.69
CA ILE A 207 -12.01 -5.09 2.55
C ILE A 207 -11.96 -3.84 1.67
N THR A 208 -12.73 -2.81 2.05
CA THR A 208 -12.75 -1.54 1.33
C THR A 208 -12.46 -0.38 2.28
N ILE A 209 -11.45 0.43 1.98
CA ILE A 209 -11.06 1.64 2.72
C ILE A 209 -11.26 2.85 1.80
N LEU A 210 -12.14 3.77 2.17
CA LEU A 210 -12.56 4.87 1.29
C LEU A 210 -12.48 6.23 1.97
N SER A 211 -12.11 7.26 1.20
CA SER A 211 -12.35 8.67 1.56
C SER A 211 -11.84 9.04 2.96
N SER A 212 -10.63 8.63 3.30
CA SER A 212 -10.09 8.70 4.67
C SER A 212 -8.81 9.53 4.75
N LYS A 213 -8.56 10.13 5.90
CA LYS A 213 -7.32 10.91 6.16
C LYS A 213 -6.58 10.31 7.34
N ILE A 214 -5.35 9.87 7.10
CA ILE A 214 -4.57 9.10 8.06
C ILE A 214 -3.17 9.71 8.16
N GLY A 215 -2.82 10.16 9.36
CA GLY A 215 -1.47 10.66 9.66
C GLY A 215 -0.99 10.09 10.99
N THR A 216 0.15 9.42 10.98
CA THR A 216 0.73 8.73 12.14
C THR A 216 2.26 8.76 12.07
N GLY A 217 2.93 8.10 13.00
CA GLY A 217 4.39 7.92 12.96
C GLY A 217 4.84 6.64 12.23
N ASP A 218 3.91 5.82 11.74
CA ASP A 218 4.20 4.54 11.08
C ASP A 218 3.32 4.37 9.81
N ASP A 219 3.01 3.14 9.41
CA ASP A 219 2.24 2.86 8.19
C ASP A 219 0.85 3.52 8.21
N CYS A 220 0.50 4.19 7.11
CA CYS A 220 -0.85 4.72 6.90
C CYS A 220 -1.85 3.57 6.80
N VAL A 221 -1.53 2.60 5.93
CA VAL A 221 -2.21 1.32 5.84
C VAL A 221 -1.15 0.23 5.80
N SER A 222 -1.18 -0.70 6.76
CA SER A 222 -0.31 -1.89 6.77
C SER A 222 -1.10 -3.16 6.46
N ILE A 223 -0.51 -4.01 5.61
CA ILE A 223 -1.18 -5.18 5.04
C ILE A 223 -0.36 -6.43 5.41
N GLY A 224 -0.89 -7.23 6.32
CA GLY A 224 -0.32 -8.49 6.76
C GLY A 224 -0.76 -9.69 5.91
N ALA A 225 -0.23 -10.86 6.27
CA ALA A 225 -0.45 -12.12 5.57
C ALA A 225 -1.92 -12.52 5.47
N GLY A 226 -2.27 -13.25 4.41
CA GLY A 226 -3.63 -13.75 4.19
C GLY A 226 -4.66 -12.67 3.87
N THR A 227 -4.22 -11.47 3.51
CA THR A 227 -5.11 -10.41 3.04
C THR A 227 -5.43 -10.61 1.57
N THR A 228 -6.71 -10.68 1.22
CA THR A 228 -7.17 -10.79 -0.18
C THR A 228 -8.29 -9.81 -0.51
N ASN A 229 -8.37 -9.35 -1.76
CA ASN A 229 -9.44 -8.45 -2.23
C ASN A 229 -9.54 -7.18 -1.37
N LEU A 230 -8.43 -6.43 -1.26
CA LEU A 230 -8.37 -5.17 -0.53
C LEU A 230 -8.41 -4.00 -1.51
N TRP A 231 -9.37 -3.10 -1.33
CA TRP A 231 -9.53 -1.88 -2.12
C TRP A 231 -9.34 -0.64 -1.25
N ILE A 232 -8.38 0.21 -1.60
CA ILE A 232 -8.07 1.47 -0.92
C ILE A 232 -8.26 2.59 -1.93
N GLU A 233 -9.18 3.52 -1.69
CA GLU A 233 -9.44 4.61 -2.64
C GLU A 233 -9.75 5.94 -1.98
N ASN A 234 -9.26 7.02 -2.59
CA ASN A 234 -9.45 8.40 -2.13
C ASN A 234 -8.92 8.57 -0.69
N VAL A 235 -7.65 8.21 -0.45
CA VAL A 235 -7.04 8.28 0.88
C VAL A 235 -5.89 9.28 0.89
N VAL A 236 -5.87 10.13 1.91
CA VAL A 236 -4.76 11.04 2.21
C VAL A 236 -3.92 10.43 3.31
N CYS A 237 -2.67 10.09 3.00
CA CYS A 237 -1.72 9.48 3.91
C CYS A 237 -0.60 10.47 4.23
N GLY A 238 -0.36 10.78 5.51
CA GLY A 238 0.79 11.61 5.86
C GLY A 238 0.59 12.47 7.10
N PRO A 239 1.62 12.61 7.96
CA PRO A 239 2.94 11.95 7.90
C PRO A 239 2.85 10.43 8.17
N GLY A 240 3.98 9.72 8.10
CA GLY A 240 4.06 8.28 8.37
C GLY A 240 4.88 7.52 7.33
N HIS A 241 4.76 6.20 7.24
CA HIS A 241 5.50 5.33 6.32
C HIS A 241 4.81 5.06 4.99
N GLY A 242 3.56 5.52 4.79
CA GLY A 242 2.79 5.29 3.57
C GLY A 242 1.99 3.99 3.59
N ILE A 243 1.72 3.40 2.42
CA ILE A 243 0.99 2.12 2.30
C ILE A 243 2.00 0.99 2.18
N SER A 244 1.94 0.02 3.09
CA SER A 244 2.92 -1.06 3.22
C SER A 244 2.28 -2.44 3.17
N ILE A 245 2.81 -3.33 2.33
CA ILE A 245 2.58 -4.77 2.41
C ILE A 245 3.74 -5.40 3.18
N GLY A 246 3.42 -6.09 4.27
CA GLY A 246 4.35 -6.73 5.18
C GLY A 246 4.71 -5.91 6.42
N SER A 247 5.73 -6.30 7.17
CA SER A 247 6.68 -7.39 6.85
C SER A 247 6.02 -8.78 6.82
N LEU A 248 6.24 -9.52 5.73
CA LEU A 248 5.83 -10.91 5.54
C LEU A 248 7.03 -11.86 5.59
N GLY A 249 6.79 -13.15 5.85
CA GLY A 249 7.81 -14.20 5.90
C GLY A 249 8.35 -14.47 7.30
N LYS A 250 7.61 -14.04 8.33
CA LYS A 250 7.96 -14.26 9.74
C LYS A 250 7.81 -15.73 10.11
N ASP A 251 6.73 -16.36 9.63
CA ASP A 251 6.42 -17.75 9.88
C ASP A 251 6.81 -18.62 8.68
N LEU A 252 7.07 -19.91 8.92
CA LEU A 252 7.44 -20.84 7.84
C LEU A 252 6.30 -21.03 6.84
N ASN A 253 5.08 -21.15 7.37
CA ASN A 253 3.85 -21.33 6.62
C ASN A 253 2.98 -20.10 6.85
N GLU A 254 3.03 -19.16 5.92
CA GLU A 254 2.35 -17.88 6.01
C GLU A 254 1.53 -17.65 4.73
N PRO A 255 0.22 -17.34 4.83
CA PRO A 255 -0.63 -17.18 3.66
C PRO A 255 -0.26 -15.95 2.82
N GLY A 256 -0.45 -16.06 1.51
CA GLY A 256 -0.19 -15.00 0.53
C GLY A 256 -1.01 -13.73 0.73
N VAL A 257 -0.57 -12.65 0.09
CA VAL A 257 -1.36 -11.43 -0.10
C VAL A 257 -1.71 -11.32 -1.59
N GLN A 258 -2.98 -11.12 -1.92
CA GLN A 258 -3.42 -11.13 -3.31
C GLN A 258 -4.53 -10.11 -3.58
N ASN A 259 -4.54 -9.53 -4.79
CA ASN A 259 -5.61 -8.65 -5.26
C ASN A 259 -5.77 -7.43 -4.33
N VAL A 260 -4.73 -6.61 -4.30
CA VAL A 260 -4.69 -5.36 -3.52
C VAL A 260 -4.69 -4.19 -4.50
N THR A 261 -5.65 -3.29 -4.38
CA THR A 261 -5.69 -2.06 -5.17
C THR A 261 -5.61 -0.85 -4.26
N ALA A 262 -4.66 0.04 -4.53
CA ALA A 262 -4.59 1.37 -3.94
C ALA A 262 -4.70 2.41 -5.07
N LYS A 263 -5.77 3.21 -5.03
CA LYS A 263 -6.16 4.11 -6.10
C LYS A 263 -6.46 5.51 -5.57
N THR A 264 -6.15 6.57 -6.31
CA THR A 264 -6.49 7.95 -5.92
C THR A 264 -5.91 8.27 -4.53
N ILE A 265 -4.59 8.17 -4.39
CA ILE A 265 -3.89 8.33 -3.10
C ILE A 265 -3.08 9.63 -3.11
N THR A 266 -3.19 10.41 -2.04
CA THR A 266 -2.34 11.59 -1.83
C THR A 266 -1.42 11.38 -0.63
N PHE A 267 -0.11 11.37 -0.87
CA PHE A 267 0.91 11.32 0.18
C PHE A 267 1.36 12.72 0.61
N ILE A 268 1.46 12.96 1.92
CA ILE A 268 1.91 14.23 2.49
C ILE A 268 3.06 13.97 3.46
N GLY A 269 4.30 14.14 3.01
CA GLY A 269 5.48 14.02 3.86
C GLY A 269 5.68 12.64 4.47
N THR A 270 5.33 11.57 3.73
CA THR A 270 5.54 10.20 4.21
C THR A 270 6.98 9.74 3.97
N GLN A 271 7.56 8.94 4.86
CA GLN A 271 8.92 8.41 4.70
C GLN A 271 9.04 7.50 3.47
N ASN A 272 8.02 6.67 3.23
CA ASN A 272 7.82 5.96 1.97
C ASN A 272 6.41 6.32 1.46
N GLY A 273 6.17 6.24 0.16
CA GLY A 273 4.83 6.24 -0.41
C GLY A 273 4.29 4.81 -0.44
N LEU A 274 4.95 3.95 -1.22
CA LEU A 274 4.54 2.56 -1.45
C LEU A 274 5.66 1.61 -1.03
N ARG A 275 5.33 0.59 -0.24
CA ARG A 275 6.34 -0.30 0.32
C ARG A 275 5.89 -1.76 0.30
N ILE A 276 6.78 -2.66 -0.09
CA ILE A 276 6.59 -4.11 0.04
C ILE A 276 7.80 -4.69 0.75
N LYS A 277 7.56 -5.49 1.78
CA LYS A 277 8.58 -6.15 2.60
C LYS A 277 8.22 -7.64 2.76
N SER A 278 8.78 -8.52 1.95
CA SER A 278 8.70 -9.97 2.18
C SER A 278 10.11 -10.57 2.33
N TRP A 279 10.53 -10.77 3.58
CA TRP A 279 11.87 -11.24 3.91
C TRP A 279 11.77 -12.65 4.49
N GLY A 280 12.42 -13.63 3.87
CA GLY A 280 12.82 -14.83 4.61
C GLY A 280 13.99 -14.43 5.50
N ARG A 281 13.90 -14.60 6.83
CA ARG A 281 15.03 -14.28 7.72
C ARG A 281 16.26 -15.10 7.29
N PRO A 282 17.41 -14.47 6.99
CA PRO A 282 18.68 -15.18 6.89
C PRO A 282 18.92 -15.88 8.23
N SER A 283 19.01 -17.21 8.21
CA SER A 283 19.36 -18.03 9.36
C SER A 283 20.70 -18.70 9.07
N ASN A 284 21.56 -18.72 10.08
CA ASN A 284 22.84 -19.42 10.11
C ASN A 284 22.67 -20.93 10.33
N GLY A 285 21.44 -21.43 10.52
CA GLY A 285 21.11 -22.84 10.28
C GLY A 285 20.89 -23.07 8.79
N PHE A 286 21.36 -24.20 8.25
CA PHE A 286 21.14 -24.55 6.83
C PHE A 286 19.65 -24.60 6.49
N VAL A 287 19.09 -23.51 5.97
CA VAL A 287 17.70 -23.46 5.50
C VAL A 287 17.67 -23.84 4.03
N ARG A 288 17.41 -25.11 3.73
CA ARG A 288 17.15 -25.59 2.36
C ARG A 288 15.81 -25.09 1.80
N ASN A 289 14.97 -24.47 2.63
CA ASN A 289 13.64 -23.95 2.28
C ASN A 289 13.38 -22.59 2.95
N ALA A 290 13.95 -21.52 2.41
CA ALA A 290 13.63 -20.17 2.91
C ALA A 290 12.11 -19.93 2.82
N SER A 291 11.53 -19.32 3.87
CA SER A 291 10.17 -18.81 3.86
C SER A 291 10.07 -17.65 2.88
N GLY A 292 8.92 -17.52 2.22
CA GLY A 292 8.58 -16.33 1.48
C GLY A 292 7.10 -16.39 1.13
N VAL A 293 6.49 -15.22 1.07
CA VAL A 293 5.05 -15.09 0.94
C VAL A 293 4.74 -14.60 -0.45
N LYS A 294 3.85 -15.32 -1.15
CA LYS A 294 3.40 -14.91 -2.48
C LYS A 294 2.63 -13.60 -2.37
N ILE A 295 3.08 -12.60 -3.13
CA ILE A 295 2.38 -11.34 -3.34
C ILE A 295 2.07 -11.25 -4.82
N SER A 296 0.79 -11.17 -5.19
CA SER A 296 0.40 -10.98 -6.59
C SER A 296 -0.78 -10.04 -6.77
N ASP A 297 -0.89 -9.49 -7.99
CA ASP A 297 -2.03 -8.70 -8.43
C ASP A 297 -2.21 -7.43 -7.58
N VAL A 298 -1.17 -6.60 -7.55
CA VAL A 298 -1.16 -5.33 -6.82
C VAL A 298 -1.26 -4.16 -7.80
N ILE A 299 -2.28 -3.32 -7.64
CA ILE A 299 -2.51 -2.17 -8.51
C ILE A 299 -2.32 -0.87 -7.71
N TYR A 300 -1.42 -0.02 -8.19
CA TYR A 300 -1.22 1.35 -7.72
C TYR A 300 -1.63 2.30 -8.84
N GLN A 301 -2.69 3.09 -8.65
CA GLN A 301 -3.24 3.94 -9.70
C GLN A 301 -3.54 5.35 -9.19
N ASP A 302 -3.17 6.39 -9.95
CA ASP A 302 -3.46 7.79 -9.60
C ASP A 302 -2.95 8.16 -8.20
N ILE A 303 -1.63 8.14 -8.04
CA ILE A 303 -0.98 8.36 -6.75
C ILE A 303 -0.08 9.57 -6.87
N GLN A 304 -0.23 10.53 -5.98
CA GLN A 304 0.54 11.77 -6.01
C GLN A 304 1.00 12.21 -4.62
N GLY A 305 1.94 13.16 -4.58
CA GLY A 305 2.30 13.86 -3.34
C GLY A 305 3.79 13.89 -3.04
N THR A 306 4.12 13.99 -1.74
CA THR A 306 5.49 14.23 -1.26
C THR A 306 6.00 13.11 -0.36
N SER A 307 7.26 12.76 -0.55
CA SER A 307 8.04 11.86 0.29
C SER A 307 9.01 12.66 1.16
N ALA A 308 9.22 12.20 2.39
CA ALA A 308 10.23 12.69 3.31
C ALA A 308 11.62 12.07 3.04
N THR A 309 11.71 11.03 2.20
CA THR A 309 12.98 10.42 1.79
C THR A 309 13.13 10.37 0.26
N GLN A 310 14.37 10.20 -0.22
CA GLN A 310 14.66 10.15 -1.65
C GLN A 310 14.03 8.94 -2.34
N VAL A 311 13.89 7.79 -1.66
CA VAL A 311 13.28 6.58 -2.20
C VAL A 311 11.85 6.47 -1.67
N ALA A 312 10.89 6.86 -2.50
CA ALA A 312 9.47 6.85 -2.12
C ALA A 312 8.77 5.52 -2.44
N VAL A 313 9.29 4.74 -3.39
CA VAL A 313 8.77 3.42 -3.72
C VAL A 313 9.83 2.38 -3.41
N ARG A 314 9.50 1.42 -2.56
CA ARG A 314 10.46 0.38 -2.15
C ARG A 314 9.81 -0.99 -2.10
N PHE A 315 10.12 -1.81 -3.10
CA PHE A 315 9.64 -3.20 -3.18
C PHE A 315 10.80 -4.16 -2.94
N ASP A 316 10.84 -4.75 -1.76
CA ASP A 316 11.81 -5.77 -1.38
C ASP A 316 11.08 -7.11 -1.23
N CYS A 317 11.05 -7.87 -2.33
CA CYS A 317 10.38 -9.16 -2.40
C CYS A 317 11.38 -10.32 -2.26
N SER A 318 10.90 -11.47 -1.77
CA SER A 318 11.69 -12.69 -1.66
C SER A 318 12.19 -13.18 -3.02
N LYS A 319 13.46 -13.59 -3.11
CA LYS A 319 14.01 -14.24 -4.32
C LYS A 319 13.28 -15.55 -4.66
N LYS A 320 12.81 -16.27 -3.64
CA LYS A 320 12.12 -17.57 -3.81
C LYS A 320 10.67 -17.39 -4.27
N PHE A 321 10.03 -16.32 -3.82
CA PHE A 321 8.68 -15.95 -4.22
C PHE A 321 8.67 -14.48 -4.66
N PRO A 322 9.16 -14.19 -5.89
CA PRO A 322 9.11 -12.84 -6.43
C PRO A 322 7.67 -12.30 -6.41
N CYS A 323 7.51 -11.00 -6.21
CA CYS A 323 6.21 -10.36 -6.38
C CYS A 323 5.87 -10.31 -7.87
N THR A 324 4.64 -10.61 -8.25
CA THR A 324 4.23 -10.64 -9.67
C THR A 324 2.92 -9.87 -9.91
N GLY A 325 2.72 -9.41 -11.13
CA GLY A 325 1.47 -8.71 -11.49
C GLY A 325 1.31 -7.35 -10.79
N ILE A 326 2.42 -6.70 -10.41
CA ILE A 326 2.37 -5.32 -9.93
C ILE A 326 2.08 -4.40 -11.11
N LYS A 327 1.09 -3.52 -10.99
CA LYS A 327 0.77 -2.51 -11.99
C LYS A 327 0.83 -1.14 -11.35
N MET A 328 1.60 -0.23 -11.94
CA MET A 328 1.69 1.16 -11.50
C MET A 328 1.25 2.09 -12.63
N GLU A 329 0.17 2.83 -12.43
CA GLU A 329 -0.39 3.76 -13.42
C GLU A 329 -0.50 5.15 -12.81
N ASP A 330 0.13 6.15 -13.41
CA ASP A 330 0.08 7.55 -12.93
C ASP A 330 0.55 7.75 -11.47
N VAL A 331 1.72 7.19 -11.12
CA VAL A 331 2.35 7.41 -9.81
C VAL A 331 3.38 8.55 -9.89
N LYS A 332 3.12 9.66 -9.19
CA LYS A 332 3.89 10.91 -9.24
C LYS A 332 4.28 11.38 -7.83
N LEU A 333 5.43 10.92 -7.34
CA LEU A 333 5.94 11.28 -6.02
C LEU A 333 7.17 12.18 -6.13
N THR A 334 7.26 13.16 -5.22
CA THR A 334 8.36 14.12 -5.19
C THR A 334 9.09 14.09 -3.85
N TYR A 335 10.40 14.31 -3.88
CA TYR A 335 11.27 14.54 -2.74
C TYR A 335 12.01 15.86 -2.96
N LYS A 336 11.85 16.83 -2.06
CA LYS A 336 12.44 18.19 -2.19
C LYS A 336 12.15 18.84 -3.56
N ASN A 337 10.89 18.77 -4.00
CA ASN A 337 10.42 19.28 -5.31
C ASN A 337 11.08 18.62 -6.53
N GLN A 338 11.80 17.52 -6.34
CA GLN A 338 12.36 16.72 -7.41
C GLN A 338 11.63 15.38 -7.50
N PRO A 339 11.62 14.72 -8.66
CA PRO A 339 11.26 13.32 -8.79
C PRO A 339 11.81 12.43 -7.67
N ALA A 340 10.93 11.74 -6.93
CA ALA A 340 11.37 10.73 -5.97
C ALA A 340 11.82 9.44 -6.68
N GLY A 341 12.80 8.75 -6.09
CA GLY A 341 13.33 7.49 -6.60
C GLY A 341 12.51 6.27 -6.21
N ALA A 342 12.81 5.15 -6.86
CA ALA A 342 12.24 3.84 -6.60
C ALA A 342 13.36 2.79 -6.45
N SER A 343 13.10 1.76 -5.65
CA SER A 343 13.97 0.58 -5.48
C SER A 343 13.12 -0.68 -5.56
N CYS A 344 13.47 -1.59 -6.46
CA CYS A 344 12.74 -2.84 -6.71
C CYS A 344 13.68 -4.04 -6.71
N ASN A 345 13.41 -5.03 -5.85
CA ASN A 345 14.16 -6.27 -5.73
C ASN A 345 13.20 -7.47 -5.81
N ASN A 346 13.41 -8.36 -6.79
CA ASN A 346 12.55 -9.52 -7.08
C ASN A 346 11.06 -9.15 -7.25
N ALA A 347 10.78 -8.02 -7.87
CA ALA A 347 9.43 -7.52 -8.13
C ALA A 347 9.24 -7.42 -9.65
N ASP A 348 8.20 -8.07 -10.17
CA ASP A 348 7.82 -8.07 -11.57
C ASP A 348 6.49 -7.35 -11.76
N GLY A 349 6.42 -6.50 -12.79
CA GLY A 349 5.30 -5.62 -13.02
C GLY A 349 5.44 -4.66 -14.19
N THR A 350 4.42 -3.84 -14.40
CA THR A 350 4.35 -2.84 -15.46
C THR A 350 4.14 -1.44 -14.91
N THR A 351 4.67 -0.45 -15.63
CA THR A 351 4.44 0.97 -15.36
C THR A 351 3.80 1.62 -16.57
N SER A 352 2.83 2.51 -16.36
CA SER A 352 2.20 3.29 -17.42
C SER A 352 1.86 4.70 -16.94
N VAL A 353 1.76 5.62 -17.89
CA VAL A 353 1.25 6.97 -17.68
C VAL A 353 0.07 7.13 -18.63
N ARG A 354 -1.08 7.57 -18.13
CA ARG A 354 -2.15 7.98 -19.02
C ARG A 354 -1.68 9.24 -19.73
N THR A 355 -1.41 9.09 -21.02
CA THR A 355 -1.37 10.24 -21.92
C THR A 355 -2.77 10.82 -21.86
N ALA A 356 -2.91 12.01 -21.26
CA ALA A 356 -4.12 12.79 -21.45
C ALA A 356 -4.40 12.81 -22.95
N SER A 357 -5.59 12.38 -23.36
CA SER A 357 -6.04 12.49 -24.74
C SER A 357 -5.71 13.92 -25.16
N LYS A 358 -4.81 14.07 -26.13
CA LYS A 358 -4.51 15.35 -26.77
C LYS A 358 -5.84 15.92 -27.24
N GLN A 359 -6.46 16.81 -26.47
CA GLN A 359 -7.16 17.91 -27.08
C GLN A 359 -6.07 18.77 -27.71
N ILE A 360 -6.12 18.84 -29.04
CA ILE A 360 -5.28 19.69 -29.86
C ILE A 360 -5.47 21.12 -29.34
N ALA A 361 -4.45 21.68 -28.68
CA ALA A 361 -4.30 23.10 -28.49
C ALA A 361 -2.82 23.43 -28.24
N ASP A 362 -2.24 23.93 -29.32
CA ASP A 362 -1.14 24.89 -29.44
C ASP A 362 0.25 24.64 -28.85
N GLU A 363 1.23 24.85 -29.72
CA GLU A 363 2.64 24.93 -29.42
C GLU A 363 2.91 26.15 -28.53
N THR A 364 3.34 25.94 -27.29
CA THR A 364 4.47 26.64 -26.66
C THR A 364 4.62 26.21 -25.20
N ASN A 365 5.88 26.10 -24.77
CA ASN A 365 6.35 25.94 -23.38
C ASN A 365 6.53 24.49 -22.85
N GLN A 366 7.51 23.78 -23.44
CA GLN A 366 8.14 22.59 -22.84
C GLN A 366 8.95 22.97 -21.59
N ASN A 367 8.43 22.68 -20.40
CA ASN A 367 9.22 22.61 -19.16
C ASN A 367 8.67 21.61 -18.14
N SER A 368 8.25 20.42 -18.60
CA SER A 368 7.93 19.28 -17.74
C SER A 368 8.68 18.03 -18.21
N ILE A 369 9.93 17.87 -17.74
CA ILE A 369 10.72 16.67 -17.98
C ILE A 369 10.21 15.56 -17.04
N ASN A 370 9.55 14.57 -17.64
CA ASN A 370 8.91 13.43 -16.98
C ASN A 370 9.91 12.41 -16.40
N LEU A 371 9.48 11.76 -15.32
CA LEU A 371 10.09 10.71 -14.48
C LEU A 371 10.55 9.40 -15.17
N TYR A 372 10.78 9.39 -16.47
CA TYR A 372 11.01 8.16 -17.26
C TYR A 372 12.31 7.41 -16.94
N SER A 373 13.35 8.07 -16.42
CA SER A 373 14.65 7.41 -16.25
C SER A 373 14.75 6.50 -15.01
N ASN A 374 13.95 6.74 -13.96
CA ASN A 374 14.13 6.05 -12.67
C ASN A 374 13.21 4.82 -12.48
N PHE A 375 12.08 4.75 -13.20
CA PHE A 375 11.10 3.65 -13.07
C PHE A 375 11.26 2.51 -14.10
N ALA A 376 12.01 2.74 -15.19
CA ALA A 376 12.40 1.67 -16.11
C ALA A 376 13.12 0.51 -15.41
N SER A 377 13.72 0.77 -14.23
CA SER A 377 14.40 -0.21 -13.38
C SER A 377 13.48 -1.31 -12.80
N CYS A 378 12.17 -1.06 -12.66
CA CYS A 378 11.24 -2.02 -12.06
C CYS A 378 10.67 -3.02 -13.09
N SER A 379 10.63 -2.66 -14.38
CA SER A 379 10.20 -3.55 -15.49
C SER A 379 11.35 -4.39 -16.08
N THR A 380 12.61 -4.03 -15.88
CA THR A 380 13.75 -4.70 -16.53
C THR A 380 14.39 -5.85 -15.75
N LEU A 381 13.98 -6.12 -14.50
CA LEU A 381 14.60 -7.19 -13.71
C LEU A 381 14.10 -8.61 -14.01
N ALA A 382 13.05 -8.77 -14.83
CA ALA A 382 12.63 -10.07 -15.36
C ALA A 382 13.40 -10.51 -16.63
N MET A 383 14.34 -9.69 -17.12
CA MET A 383 15.24 -10.04 -18.23
C MET A 383 16.70 -9.68 -17.90
N THR A 384 17.23 -10.16 -16.77
CA THR A 384 18.68 -10.22 -16.57
C THR A 384 19.27 -11.29 -17.48
N ASN A 385 19.47 -10.95 -18.76
CA ASN A 385 20.46 -11.58 -19.62
C ASN A 385 20.79 -10.80 -20.91
N SER A 386 20.15 -9.67 -21.23
CA SER A 386 20.42 -8.93 -22.48
C SER A 386 21.56 -7.91 -22.33
N VAL A 387 21.58 -7.14 -21.22
CA VAL A 387 22.64 -6.14 -20.95
C VAL A 387 23.98 -6.82 -20.64
N GLU A 388 23.96 -7.94 -19.92
CA GLU A 388 25.18 -8.71 -19.62
C GLU A 388 25.72 -9.42 -20.88
N LYS A 389 24.85 -9.87 -21.79
CA LYS A 389 25.24 -10.38 -23.12
C LYS A 389 25.82 -9.28 -24.02
N CYS A 390 25.23 -8.08 -24.09
CA CYS A 390 25.79 -6.99 -24.92
C CYS A 390 27.09 -6.42 -24.30
N ASN A 391 27.26 -6.46 -22.97
CA ASN A 391 28.54 -6.12 -22.31
C ASN A 391 29.62 -7.20 -22.48
N LYS A 392 29.26 -8.50 -22.49
CA LYS A 392 30.18 -9.59 -22.87
C LYS A 392 30.58 -9.50 -24.34
N ALA A 393 29.64 -9.17 -25.24
CA ALA A 393 29.93 -8.95 -26.66
C ALA A 393 30.86 -7.74 -26.88
N ARG A 394 30.66 -6.63 -26.16
CA ARG A 394 31.60 -5.48 -26.17
C ARG A 394 32.98 -5.83 -25.64
N LYS A 395 33.08 -6.68 -24.61
CA LYS A 395 34.38 -7.17 -24.11
C LYS A 395 35.06 -8.11 -25.10
N ALA A 396 34.31 -9.00 -25.75
CA ALA A 396 34.83 -9.85 -26.81
C ALA A 396 35.30 -9.03 -28.02
N LEU A 397 34.56 -7.98 -28.41
CA LEU A 397 34.95 -7.07 -29.48
C LEU A 397 36.23 -6.29 -29.14
N LYS A 398 36.37 -5.80 -27.90
CA LYS A 398 37.63 -5.18 -27.43
C LYS A 398 38.82 -6.14 -27.42
N CYS A 399 38.59 -7.43 -27.13
CA CYS A 399 39.62 -8.47 -27.26
C CYS A 399 40.00 -8.73 -28.71
N VAL A 400 39.04 -8.72 -29.64
CA VAL A 400 39.30 -8.89 -31.08
C VAL A 400 40.00 -7.67 -31.67
N THR A 401 39.66 -6.44 -31.24
CA THR A 401 40.37 -5.22 -31.65
C THR A 401 41.81 -5.20 -31.13
N ALA A 402 42.04 -5.64 -29.88
CA ALA A 402 43.39 -5.75 -29.32
C ALA A 402 44.22 -6.89 -29.95
N LEU A 403 43.59 -7.99 -30.35
CA LEU A 403 44.24 -9.09 -31.08
C LEU A 403 44.62 -8.66 -32.52
N LEU A 404 43.78 -7.87 -33.19
CA LEU A 404 44.07 -7.35 -34.54
C LEU A 404 45.14 -6.24 -34.53
N GLU A 405 45.19 -5.40 -33.48
CA GLU A 405 46.30 -4.46 -33.26
C GLU A 405 47.62 -5.20 -32.99
N SER A 406 47.57 -6.39 -32.36
CA SER A 406 48.76 -7.22 -32.11
C SER A 406 49.23 -8.04 -33.32
N GLU A 407 48.34 -8.35 -34.29
CA GLU A 407 48.68 -9.11 -35.50
C GLU A 407 49.06 -8.22 -36.71
N TYR A 408 48.70 -6.93 -36.72
CA TYR A 408 49.07 -5.98 -37.80
C TYR A 408 49.96 -4.81 -37.35
N GLY A 409 50.33 -4.73 -36.07
CA GLY A 409 51.19 -3.68 -35.50
C GLY A 409 52.70 -3.85 -35.72
N ALA A 410 53.12 -4.45 -36.84
CA ALA A 410 54.54 -4.66 -37.16
C ALA A 410 54.85 -4.22 -38.60
N LEU A 411 54.72 -2.94 -38.89
CA LEU A 411 55.49 -2.29 -39.96
C LEU A 411 55.70 -0.82 -39.57
N TYR A 412 56.96 -0.38 -39.72
CA TYR A 412 57.52 0.94 -39.42
C TYR A 412 58.09 1.14 -38.00
N ALA A 413 59.27 0.56 -37.80
CA ALA A 413 60.34 1.18 -37.01
C ALA A 413 61.26 1.95 -37.96
N ASP A 414 61.77 3.09 -37.47
CA ASP A 414 62.87 3.92 -37.98
C ASP A 414 62.68 4.61 -39.33
N LEU A 415 62.80 5.95 -39.32
CA LEU A 415 63.55 6.74 -40.30
C LEU A 415 63.62 8.22 -39.86
N GLU A 416 64.85 8.71 -39.75
CA GLU A 416 65.26 10.11 -39.58
C GLU A 416 64.93 10.96 -40.83
N GLU A 417 64.77 12.28 -40.65
CA GLU A 417 64.70 13.33 -41.68
C GLU A 417 65.92 13.30 -42.63
N PRO A 418 65.83 13.71 -43.94
CA PRO A 418 65.55 15.11 -44.33
C PRO A 418 64.85 15.40 -45.70
N GLU A 419 64.38 16.66 -45.79
CA GLU A 419 64.23 17.64 -46.89
C GLU A 419 63.75 17.31 -48.34
N ALA A 420 62.91 18.25 -48.83
CA ALA A 420 62.77 18.81 -50.19
C ALA A 420 61.80 18.23 -51.26
N ASP A 421 60.68 18.96 -51.43
CA ASP A 421 60.14 19.61 -52.65
C ASP A 421 59.27 18.92 -53.74
N TYR A 422 58.17 19.64 -54.06
CA TYR A 422 57.18 19.65 -55.16
C TYR A 422 56.38 18.41 -55.67
N ARG A 423 55.06 18.49 -55.41
CA ARG A 423 53.83 18.27 -56.26
C ARG A 423 53.65 16.97 -57.07
N ILE A 424 52.54 16.27 -56.79
CA ILE A 424 51.35 15.99 -57.66
C ILE A 424 50.24 15.35 -56.76
N PHE A 425 49.03 15.94 -56.71
CA PHE A 425 47.77 15.30 -56.22
C PHE A 425 47.15 14.47 -57.37
N PRO A 426 46.26 13.45 -57.19
CA PRO A 426 45.15 13.42 -56.21
C PRO A 426 44.69 12.03 -55.68
N LEU A 427 43.66 12.05 -54.81
CA LEU A 427 42.73 10.97 -54.44
C LEU A 427 43.29 9.76 -53.69
N HIS A 428 43.18 9.75 -52.35
CA HIS A 428 42.78 8.54 -51.58
C HIS A 428 42.60 8.90 -50.10
N ASP A 429 41.37 9.21 -49.67
CA ASP A 429 41.03 9.15 -48.24
C ASP A 429 39.54 8.84 -47.98
N ALA A 430 38.99 7.89 -48.74
CA ALA A 430 37.63 7.37 -48.56
C ALA A 430 37.59 5.99 -47.88
N ALA A 431 38.75 5.34 -47.69
CA ALA A 431 38.82 3.98 -47.14
C ALA A 431 38.77 3.95 -45.60
N ALA A 432 39.36 4.95 -44.92
CA ALA A 432 39.38 5.02 -43.46
C ALA A 432 38.02 5.44 -42.87
N THR A 433 37.26 6.31 -43.56
CA THR A 433 35.95 6.78 -43.11
C THR A 433 34.84 5.74 -43.33
N GLY A 434 34.93 4.94 -44.41
CA GLY A 434 33.99 3.86 -44.69
C GLY A 434 34.07 2.71 -43.69
N PHE A 435 35.27 2.36 -43.23
CA PHE A 435 35.49 1.21 -42.34
C PHE A 435 34.97 1.44 -40.90
N VAL A 436 35.08 2.69 -40.40
CA VAL A 436 34.55 3.09 -39.09
C VAL A 436 33.02 3.11 -39.07
N LEU A 437 32.40 3.46 -40.20
CA LEU A 437 30.94 3.41 -40.38
C LEU A 437 30.43 1.96 -40.40
N VAL A 438 31.13 1.04 -41.07
CA VAL A 438 30.75 -0.39 -41.10
C VAL A 438 30.82 -1.03 -39.71
N LEU A 439 31.82 -0.69 -38.90
CA LEU A 439 31.96 -1.20 -37.53
C LEU A 439 30.89 -0.67 -36.56
N LYS A 440 30.53 0.63 -36.66
CA LYS A 440 29.43 1.21 -35.88
C LYS A 440 28.07 0.64 -36.28
N TRP A 441 27.88 0.35 -37.56
CA TRP A 441 26.67 -0.33 -38.04
C TRP A 441 26.58 -1.78 -37.56
N PHE A 442 27.71 -2.49 -37.50
CA PHE A 442 27.78 -3.84 -36.94
C PHE A 442 27.47 -3.89 -35.44
N GLU A 443 27.94 -2.91 -34.65
CA GLU A 443 27.60 -2.78 -33.22
C GLU A 443 26.09 -2.56 -33.01
N LEU A 444 25.48 -1.68 -33.82
CA LEU A 444 24.04 -1.41 -33.79
C LEU A 444 23.23 -2.65 -34.18
N LEU A 445 23.63 -3.38 -35.22
CA LEU A 445 22.93 -4.59 -35.67
C LEU A 445 23.04 -5.74 -34.67
N LEU A 446 24.20 -5.94 -34.04
CA LEU A 446 24.40 -7.01 -33.05
C LEU A 446 23.59 -6.77 -31.77
N CYS A 447 23.54 -5.52 -31.29
CA CYS A 447 22.74 -5.21 -30.12
C CYS A 447 21.22 -5.21 -30.47
N HIS A 448 20.81 -4.92 -31.72
CA HIS A 448 19.43 -5.07 -32.20
C HIS A 448 18.99 -6.54 -32.39
N LYS A 449 19.89 -7.42 -32.85
CA LYS A 449 19.67 -8.87 -32.99
C LYS A 449 19.53 -9.55 -31.61
N ALA A 450 20.28 -9.08 -30.61
CA ALA A 450 20.23 -9.59 -29.24
C ALA A 450 18.94 -9.18 -28.48
N THR A 451 18.23 -8.14 -28.92
CA THR A 451 16.98 -7.68 -28.29
C THR A 451 15.71 -8.21 -28.95
N ASN A 452 15.73 -8.57 -30.25
CA ASN A 452 14.50 -8.81 -31.03
C ASN A 452 14.30 -10.25 -31.58
N GLY A 453 15.22 -11.19 -31.34
CA GLY A 453 14.95 -12.63 -31.51
C GLY A 453 14.61 -13.14 -32.93
N PHE A 454 15.09 -12.52 -34.00
CA PHE A 454 14.91 -13.04 -35.37
C PHE A 454 15.93 -14.15 -35.69
N GLU A 455 15.45 -15.35 -36.01
CA GLU A 455 16.25 -16.42 -36.60
C GLU A 455 16.26 -16.31 -38.14
N ASN A 456 17.46 -16.35 -38.71
CA ASN A 456 17.82 -16.41 -40.14
C ASN A 456 17.69 -15.11 -40.97
N LEU A 457 18.79 -14.36 -41.04
CA LEU A 457 19.13 -13.53 -42.20
C LEU A 457 20.51 -13.94 -42.74
N VAL A 458 20.57 -14.29 -44.03
CA VAL A 458 21.80 -14.53 -44.78
C VAL A 458 22.04 -13.30 -45.65
N PHE A 459 23.19 -12.64 -45.49
CA PHE A 459 23.62 -11.57 -46.39
C PHE A 459 24.88 -12.01 -47.15
N ARG A 460 24.85 -11.84 -48.46
CA ARG A 460 26.04 -11.90 -49.33
C ARG A 460 26.58 -10.48 -49.46
N ILE A 461 27.81 -10.27 -49.00
CA ILE A 461 28.56 -9.04 -49.28
C ILE A 461 29.43 -9.34 -50.51
N THR A 462 29.22 -8.61 -51.59
CA THR A 462 30.13 -8.61 -52.74
C THR A 462 30.93 -7.31 -52.65
N ILE A 463 32.24 -7.44 -52.49
CA ILE A 463 33.17 -6.31 -52.54
C ILE A 463 33.63 -6.23 -53.99
N SER A 464 33.35 -5.11 -54.67
CA SER A 464 33.88 -4.79 -56.01
C SER A 464 35.08 -3.86 -55.87
#